data_AF-A0A7S2TRT5-F1
#
_entry.id   AF-A0A7S2TRT5-F1
#
_cell.length_a   1.000
_cell.length_b   1.000
_cell.length_c   1.000
_cell.angle_alpha   90.00
_cell.angle_beta   90.00
_cell.angle_gamma   90.00
#
_symmetry.space_group_name_H-M   'P 1'
#
loop_
_entity.id
_entity.type
_entity.pdbx_description
1 polymer ?
#
loop_
_entity_poly.entity_id
_entity_poly.type
_entity_poly.pdbx_seq_one_letter_code
_entity_poly.pdbx_strand_id
1 'polypeptide(L)'
;GAVVSKLSPEFTKPLIPIMLPSIYLATEDKGESTRIDEGSKQLKELGSQLLELLQARLGNQFFAEAFNKIRTEIAAKRAERSARRKMQRVQDPKEAAKRKIASQQKKIKAKKRKKELQKAIRTGEVAMVMEKKVRAGKKNKRKRS
;
A
#
# COMPACT_ATOMS: atom_id res chain seq x y z
N GLY A 1 22.40 -1.46 1.28
CA GLY A 1 23.52 -1.73 2.19
C GLY A 1 24.85 -1.71 1.45
N ALA A 2 25.22 -2.81 0.78
CA ALA A 2 26.56 -3.03 0.22
C ALA A 2 27.05 -1.99 -0.80
N VAL A 3 26.15 -1.42 -1.60
CA VAL A 3 26.50 -0.39 -2.60
C VAL A 3 26.84 0.94 -1.90
N VAL A 4 26.04 1.32 -0.90
CA VAL A 4 26.24 2.55 -0.12
C VAL A 4 27.47 2.46 0.77
N SER A 5 27.87 1.28 1.25
CA SER A 5 29.09 1.11 2.06
C SER A 5 30.39 1.16 1.24
N LYS A 6 30.34 0.84 -0.06
CA LYS A 6 31.54 0.84 -0.93
C LYS A 6 31.74 2.12 -1.75
N LEU A 7 30.73 2.98 -1.90
CA LEU A 7 30.79 4.19 -2.72
C LEU A 7 31.19 5.44 -1.95
N SER A 8 32.22 6.19 -2.36
CA SER A 8 32.57 7.50 -1.78
C SER A 8 31.36 8.45 -1.68
N PRO A 9 31.29 9.32 -0.64
CA PRO A 9 30.24 10.35 -0.51
C PRO A 9 30.01 11.17 -1.79
N GLU A 10 31.05 11.39 -2.60
CA GLU A 10 30.95 12.15 -3.85
C GLU A 10 30.11 11.45 -4.93
N PHE A 11 30.18 10.12 -5.02
CA PHE A 11 29.39 9.33 -5.96
C PHE A 11 27.99 9.01 -5.44
N THR A 12 27.79 9.09 -4.12
CA THR A 12 26.48 8.78 -3.52
C THR A 12 25.54 9.98 -3.58
N LYS A 13 26.02 11.22 -3.38
CA LYS A 13 25.19 12.44 -3.44
C LYS A 13 24.32 12.55 -4.70
N PRO A 14 24.83 12.32 -5.94
CA PRO A 14 24.02 12.41 -7.16
C PRO A 14 22.96 11.31 -7.28
N LEU A 15 23.14 10.17 -6.60
CA LEU A 15 22.22 9.04 -6.63
C LEU A 15 21.06 9.18 -5.63
N ILE A 16 21.16 10.12 -4.69
CA ILE A 16 20.16 10.31 -3.64
C ILE A 16 18.77 10.62 -4.19
N PRO A 17 18.57 11.53 -5.15
CA PRO A 17 17.24 11.78 -5.71
C PRO A 17 16.59 10.56 -6.35
N ILE A 18 17.37 9.57 -6.78
CA ILE A 18 16.88 8.34 -7.42
C ILE A 18 16.57 7.26 -6.37
N MET A 19 17.46 7.06 -5.39
CA MET A 19 17.33 5.96 -4.43
C MET A 19 16.51 6.32 -3.19
N LEU A 20 16.66 7.54 -2.66
CA LEU A 20 16.03 7.93 -1.40
C LEU A 20 14.48 7.94 -1.44
N PRO A 21 13.79 8.22 -2.57
CA PRO A 21 12.35 8.10 -2.64
C PRO A 21 11.82 6.68 -2.40
N SER A 22 12.48 5.65 -2.94
CA SER A 22 12.01 4.26 -2.77
C SER A 22 12.20 3.78 -1.33
N ILE A 23 13.30 4.18 -0.69
CA ILE A 23 13.59 3.89 0.72
C ILE A 23 12.57 4.61 1.60
N TYR A 24 12.31 5.90 1.37
CA TYR A 24 11.31 6.69 2.08
C TYR A 24 9.91 6.06 2.02
N LEU A 25 9.51 5.57 0.84
CA LEU A 25 8.24 4.87 0.64
C LEU A 25 8.17 3.52 1.37
N ALA A 26 9.30 2.84 1.54
CA ALA A 26 9.35 1.56 2.24
C ALA A 26 9.29 1.71 3.77
N THR A 27 9.86 2.79 4.33
CA THR A 27 10.02 3.00 5.77
C THR A 27 8.93 3.84 6.39
N GLU A 28 8.74 5.06 5.89
CA GLU A 28 7.91 6.10 6.52
C GLU A 28 6.52 6.20 5.91
N ASP A 29 6.35 5.73 4.68
CA ASP A 29 5.07 5.85 4.01
C ASP A 29 4.01 4.89 4.57
N LYS A 30 3.15 5.45 5.43
CA LYS A 30 1.92 4.80 5.91
C LYS A 30 0.74 4.93 4.92
N GLY A 31 0.95 5.54 3.75
CA GLY A 31 -0.11 5.90 2.80
C GLY A 31 -0.42 4.82 1.74
N GLU A 32 -1.70 4.42 1.68
CA GLU A 32 -2.43 3.68 0.63
C GLU A 32 -1.84 2.34 0.10
N SER A 33 -0.56 2.04 0.34
CA SER A 33 0.18 0.91 -0.24
C SER A 33 0.71 -0.09 0.79
N THR A 34 0.05 -0.25 1.94
CA THR A 34 0.43 -1.29 2.90
C THR A 34 -0.68 -2.30 3.06
N ARG A 35 -0.59 -3.40 2.28
CA ARG A 35 -0.94 -4.69 2.87
C ARG A 35 0.10 -4.92 3.95
N ILE A 36 -0.36 -4.90 5.20
CA ILE A 36 0.47 -5.15 6.37
C ILE A 36 0.68 -6.67 6.42
N ASP A 37 1.64 -7.14 5.63
CA ASP A 37 2.11 -8.53 5.66
C ASP A 37 3.42 -8.58 6.48
N GLU A 38 3.82 -9.73 7.02
CA GLU A 38 5.02 -9.87 7.88
C GLU A 38 6.32 -9.38 7.22
N GLY A 39 6.45 -9.54 5.90
CA GLY A 39 7.57 -8.99 5.12
C GLY A 39 7.67 -7.45 5.17
N SER A 40 6.59 -6.75 5.53
CA SER A 40 6.60 -5.28 5.68
C SER A 40 7.37 -4.80 6.91
N LYS A 41 7.52 -5.62 7.96
CA LYS A 41 8.32 -5.26 9.14
C LYS A 41 9.81 -5.32 8.84
N GLN A 42 10.27 -6.43 8.26
CA GLN A 42 11.68 -6.61 7.86
C GLN A 42 12.13 -5.57 6.84
N LEU A 43 11.28 -5.25 5.85
CA LEU A 43 11.59 -4.23 4.86
C LEU A 43 11.76 -2.84 5.48
N LYS A 44 10.94 -2.50 6.47
CA LYS A 44 11.06 -1.23 7.22
C LYS A 44 12.35 -1.18 8.01
N GLU A 45 12.69 -2.25 8.70
CA GLU A 45 13.91 -2.32 9.50
C GLU A 45 15.17 -2.16 8.62
N LEU A 46 15.23 -2.88 7.50
CA LEU A 46 16.32 -2.74 6.52
C LEU A 46 16.37 -1.34 5.90
N GLY A 47 15.21 -0.75 5.63
CA GLY A 47 15.13 0.62 5.14
C GLY A 47 15.63 1.64 6.16
N SER A 48 15.28 1.49 7.44
CA SER A 48 15.75 2.37 8.51
C SER A 48 17.27 2.29 8.68
N GLN A 49 17.83 1.07 8.71
CA GLN A 49 19.29 0.86 8.73
C GLN A 49 19.97 1.53 7.53
N LEU A 50 19.34 1.50 6.35
CA LEU A 50 19.88 2.15 5.16
C LEU A 50 19.82 3.69 5.26
N LEU A 51 18.77 4.25 5.86
CA LEU A 51 18.68 5.69 6.11
C LEU A 51 19.75 6.15 7.09
N GLU A 52 19.98 5.40 8.17
CA GLU A 52 21.04 5.69 9.15
C GLU A 52 22.43 5.67 8.50
N LEU A 53 22.72 4.67 7.67
CA LEU A 53 23.97 4.60 6.92
C LEU A 53 24.14 5.76 5.93
N LEU A 54 23.07 6.17 5.25
CA LEU A 54 23.09 7.30 4.32
C LEU A 54 23.33 8.62 5.07
N GLN A 55 22.66 8.83 6.20
CA GLN A 55 22.84 10.01 7.04
C GLN A 55 24.28 10.12 7.57
N ALA A 56 24.83 9.02 8.09
CA ALA A 56 26.20 8.98 8.60
C ALA A 56 27.23 9.31 7.51
N ARG A 57 26.98 8.92 6.26
CA ARG A 57 27.94 9.10 5.15
C ARG A 57 27.84 10.45 4.45
N LEU A 58 26.65 11.00 4.31
CA LEU A 58 26.40 12.24 3.56
C LEU A 58 26.49 13.49 4.45
N GLY A 59 26.47 13.30 5.77
CA GLY A 59 26.36 14.37 6.74
C GLY A 59 24.92 14.82 6.97
N ASN A 60 24.65 15.28 8.19
CA ASN A 60 23.30 15.60 8.65
C ASN A 60 22.60 16.67 7.81
N GLN A 61 23.32 17.74 7.42
CA GLN A 61 22.73 18.87 6.70
C GLN A 61 22.23 18.45 5.30
N PHE A 62 23.12 17.87 4.49
CA PHE A 62 22.76 17.42 3.14
C PHE A 62 21.65 16.36 3.16
N PHE A 63 21.75 15.40 4.09
CA PHE A 63 20.73 14.38 4.24
C PHE A 63 19.36 14.98 4.60
N ALA A 64 19.31 15.89 5.58
CA ALA A 64 18.06 16.52 6.01
C ALA A 64 17.38 17.30 4.88
N GLU A 65 18.16 18.06 4.09
CA GLU A 65 17.65 18.79 2.92
C GLU A 65 17.08 17.85 1.86
N ALA A 66 17.85 16.83 1.47
CA ALA A 66 17.42 15.86 0.46
C ALA A 66 16.18 15.06 0.92
N PHE A 67 16.15 14.68 2.20
CA PHE A 67 15.05 13.94 2.80
C PHE A 67 13.76 14.76 2.83
N ASN A 68 13.84 16.03 3.26
CA ASN A 68 12.69 16.93 3.26
C ASN A 68 12.16 17.21 1.85
N LYS A 69 13.05 17.42 0.87
CA LYS A 69 12.67 17.59 -0.53
C LYS A 69 11.90 16.40 -1.06
N ILE A 70 12.36 15.18 -0.79
CA ILE A 70 11.68 13.96 -1.24
C ILE A 70 10.33 13.79 -0.55
N ARG A 71 10.26 14.07 0.75
CA ARG A 71 9.01 14.05 1.52
C ARG A 71 7.97 14.98 0.90
N THR A 72 8.33 16.21 0.54
CA THR A 72 7.40 17.17 -0.08
C THR A 72 7.03 16.77 -1.50
N GLU A 73 7.98 16.32 -2.31
CA GLU A 73 7.73 15.84 -3.69
C GLU A 73 6.76 14.65 -3.72
N ILE A 74 6.93 13.69 -2.82
CA ILE A 74 6.06 12.53 -2.71
C ILE A 74 4.64 12.94 -2.29
N ALA A 75 4.52 13.87 -1.33
CA ALA A 75 3.23 14.42 -0.92
C ALA A 75 2.54 15.16 -2.08
N ALA A 76 3.29 15.97 -2.83
CA ALA A 76 2.78 16.67 -4.01
C ALA A 76 2.30 15.69 -5.09
N LYS A 77 3.09 14.67 -5.43
CA LYS A 77 2.70 13.60 -6.38
C LYS A 77 1.45 12.84 -5.93
N ARG A 78 1.18 12.73 -4.63
CA ARG A 78 -0.07 12.14 -4.12
C ARG A 78 -1.25 13.08 -4.30
N ALA A 79 -1.08 14.35 -3.96
CA ALA A 79 -2.11 15.37 -4.14
C ALA A 79 -2.50 15.45 -5.63
N GLU A 80 -1.52 15.47 -6.53
CA GLU A 80 -1.73 15.45 -7.97
C GLU A 80 -2.49 14.20 -8.43
N ARG A 81 -2.06 12.99 -8.00
CA ARG A 81 -2.77 11.75 -8.31
C ARG A 81 -4.21 11.76 -7.80
N SER A 82 -4.45 12.31 -6.62
CA SER A 82 -5.79 12.45 -6.03
C SER A 82 -6.65 13.41 -6.84
N ALA A 83 -6.11 14.58 -7.21
CA ALA A 83 -6.76 15.55 -8.08
C ALA A 83 -7.09 14.95 -9.45
N ARG A 84 -6.13 14.27 -10.08
CA ARG A 84 -6.34 13.58 -11.36
C ARG A 84 -7.44 12.52 -11.29
N ARG A 85 -7.46 11.70 -10.23
CA ARG A 85 -8.53 10.72 -9.99
C ARG A 85 -9.90 11.38 -9.82
N LYS A 86 -9.98 12.58 -9.23
CA LYS A 86 -11.23 13.35 -9.12
C LYS A 86 -11.67 13.87 -10.49
N MET A 87 -10.75 14.49 -11.24
CA MET A 87 -11.03 15.01 -12.59
C MET A 87 -11.50 13.92 -13.56
N GLN A 88 -10.87 12.74 -13.53
CA GLN A 88 -11.29 11.60 -14.34
C GLN A 88 -12.75 11.17 -14.08
N ARG A 89 -13.24 11.31 -12.84
CA ARG A 89 -14.65 11.01 -12.52
C ARG A 89 -15.62 12.04 -13.09
N VAL A 90 -15.17 13.29 -13.22
CA VAL A 90 -15.97 14.36 -13.82
C VAL A 90 -15.99 14.21 -15.34
N GLN A 91 -14.85 13.86 -15.94
CA GLN A 91 -14.72 13.66 -17.39
C GLN A 91 -15.48 12.42 -17.91
N ASP A 92 -15.49 11.32 -17.15
CA ASP A 92 -16.28 10.13 -17.49
C ASP A 92 -17.28 9.78 -16.37
N PRO A 93 -18.46 10.41 -16.38
CA PRO A 93 -19.49 10.16 -15.38
C PRO A 93 -20.11 8.76 -15.52
N LYS A 94 -20.14 8.17 -16.73
CA LYS A 94 -20.76 6.86 -16.99
C LYS A 94 -19.92 5.74 -16.38
N GLU A 95 -18.60 5.75 -16.57
CA GLU A 95 -17.72 4.80 -15.89
C GLU A 95 -17.71 4.99 -14.38
N ALA A 96 -17.73 6.25 -13.90
CA ALA A 96 -17.81 6.55 -12.48
C ALA A 96 -19.09 5.95 -11.86
N ALA A 97 -20.23 6.06 -12.55
CA ALA A 97 -21.49 5.46 -12.14
C ALA A 97 -21.42 3.91 -12.10
N LYS A 98 -20.85 3.28 -13.14
CA LYS A 98 -20.62 1.81 -13.15
C LYS A 98 -19.77 1.35 -11.96
N ARG A 99 -18.66 2.04 -11.69
CA ARG A 99 -17.78 1.76 -10.53
C ARG A 99 -18.53 1.96 -9.21
N LYS A 100 -19.36 2.99 -9.09
CA LYS A 100 -20.21 3.26 -7.92
C LYS A 100 -21.20 2.11 -7.69
N ILE A 101 -21.93 1.68 -8.71
CA ILE A 101 -22.88 0.55 -8.63
C ILE A 101 -22.15 -0.73 -8.19
N ALA A 102 -21.02 -1.08 -8.82
CA ALA A 102 -20.23 -2.25 -8.45
C ALA A 102 -19.76 -2.21 -6.98
N SER A 103 -19.33 -1.03 -6.51
CA SER A 103 -18.92 -0.84 -5.10
C SER A 103 -20.09 -1.04 -4.12
N GLN A 104 -21.28 -0.53 -4.45
CA GLN A 104 -22.47 -0.68 -3.63
C GLN A 104 -22.94 -2.14 -3.58
N GLN A 105 -22.93 -2.85 -4.71
CA GLN A 105 -23.24 -4.28 -4.75
C GLN A 105 -22.28 -5.09 -3.85
N LYS A 106 -20.97 -4.77 -3.85
CA LYS A 106 -20.00 -5.40 -2.93
C LYS A 106 -20.34 -5.13 -1.47
N LYS A 107 -20.70 -3.88 -1.11
CA LYS A 107 -21.11 -3.50 0.25
C LYS A 107 -22.37 -4.26 0.70
N ILE A 108 -23.37 -4.35 -0.16
CA ILE A 108 -24.61 -5.10 0.12
C ILE A 108 -24.29 -6.57 0.37
N LYS A 109 -23.49 -7.21 -0.49
CA LYS A 109 -23.06 -8.60 -0.30
C LYS A 109 -22.29 -8.81 1.00
N ALA A 110 -21.40 -7.89 1.37
CA ALA A 110 -20.65 -7.95 2.63
C ALA A 110 -21.58 -7.84 3.85
N LYS A 111 -22.53 -6.91 3.85
CA LYS A 111 -23.53 -6.77 4.92
C LYS A 111 -24.38 -8.04 5.06
N LYS A 112 -24.86 -8.61 3.94
CA LYS A 112 -25.60 -9.88 3.93
C LYS A 112 -24.79 -11.02 4.57
N ARG A 113 -23.54 -11.20 4.17
CA ARG A 113 -22.63 -12.21 4.74
C ARG A 113 -22.44 -12.05 6.26
N LYS A 114 -22.33 -10.81 6.74
CA LYS A 114 -22.21 -10.53 8.19
C LYS A 114 -23.49 -10.89 8.93
N LYS A 115 -24.66 -10.55 8.38
CA LYS A 115 -25.97 -10.89 8.96
C LYS A 115 -26.19 -12.40 9.00
N GLU A 116 -25.84 -13.12 7.93
CA GLU A 116 -25.90 -14.59 7.89
C GLU A 116 -24.99 -15.23 8.92
N LEU A 117 -23.76 -14.73 9.06
CA LEU A 117 -22.83 -15.21 10.07
C LEU A 117 -23.38 -14.99 11.49
N GLN A 118 -23.92 -13.81 11.78
CA GLN A 118 -24.54 -13.51 13.07
C GLN A 118 -25.76 -14.38 13.35
N LYS A 119 -26.58 -14.67 12.33
CA LYS A 119 -27.73 -15.58 12.46
C LYS A 119 -27.27 -16.99 12.81
N ALA A 120 -26.27 -17.51 12.10
CA ALA A 120 -25.72 -18.85 12.34
C ALA A 120 -25.06 -19.00 13.72
N ILE A 121 -24.44 -17.93 14.23
CA ILE A 121 -23.91 -17.91 15.61
C ILE A 121 -25.07 -18.04 16.62
N ARG A 122 -26.19 -17.34 16.40
CA ARG A 122 -27.35 -17.42 17.28
C ARG A 122 -28.08 -18.77 17.22
N THR A 123 -28.09 -19.43 16.06
CA THR A 123 -28.74 -20.73 15.86
C THR A 123 -27.82 -21.93 16.12
N GLY A 124 -26.54 -21.72 16.43
CA GLY A 124 -25.55 -22.80 16.63
C GLY A 124 -25.06 -23.47 15.34
N GLU A 125 -25.46 -23.00 14.16
CA GLU A 125 -25.18 -23.63 12.86
C GLU A 125 -23.89 -23.14 12.18
N VAL A 126 -22.96 -22.56 12.95
CA VAL A 126 -21.74 -21.91 12.43
C VAL A 126 -20.91 -22.84 11.55
N ALA A 127 -20.78 -24.11 11.95
CA ALA A 127 -20.02 -25.13 11.21
C ALA A 127 -20.57 -25.33 9.78
N MET A 128 -21.90 -25.40 9.63
CA MET A 128 -22.57 -25.61 8.34
C MET A 128 -22.37 -24.43 7.38
N VAL A 129 -22.39 -23.19 7.90
CA VAL A 129 -22.15 -21.97 7.09
C VAL A 129 -20.70 -21.87 6.66
N MET A 130 -19.76 -22.24 7.52
CA MET A 130 -18.32 -22.28 7.18
C MET A 130 -18.04 -23.32 6.10
N GLU A 131 -18.63 -24.52 6.19
CA GLU A 131 -18.43 -25.58 5.21
C GLU A 131 -18.97 -25.21 3.82
N LYS A 132 -20.16 -24.58 3.76
CA LYS A 132 -20.74 -24.05 2.51
C LYS A 132 -19.83 -23.01 1.85
N LYS A 133 -19.17 -22.15 2.63
CA LYS A 133 -18.19 -21.16 2.11
C LYS A 133 -16.96 -21.84 1.51
N VAL A 134 -16.41 -22.85 2.16
CA VAL A 134 -15.24 -23.60 1.67
C VAL A 134 -15.57 -24.29 0.34
N ARG A 135 -16.73 -24.95 0.25
CA ARG A 135 -17.19 -25.60 -1.00
C ARG A 135 -17.40 -24.59 -2.13
N ALA A 136 -18.00 -23.43 -1.84
CA ALA A 136 -18.17 -22.36 -2.82
C ALA A 136 -16.84 -21.75 -3.31
N GLY A 137 -15.85 -21.61 -2.41
CA GLY A 137 -14.50 -21.13 -2.74
C GLY A 137 -13.76 -22.09 -3.69
N LYS A 138 -13.83 -23.41 -3.45
CA LYS A 138 -13.23 -24.43 -4.32
C LYS A 138 -13.85 -24.44 -5.72
N LYS A 139 -15.18 -24.32 -5.83
CA LYS A 139 -15.87 -24.24 -7.14
C LYS A 139 -15.46 -23.01 -7.95
N ASN A 140 -15.25 -21.86 -7.29
CA ASN A 140 -14.88 -20.62 -7.97
C ASN A 140 -13.41 -20.62 -8.43
N LYS A 141 -12.53 -21.38 -7.76
CA LYS A 141 -11.13 -21.56 -8.15
C LYS A 141 -10.99 -22.44 -9.40
N ARG A 142 -11.80 -23.50 -9.50
CA ARG A 142 -11.87 -24.40 -10.67
C ARG A 142 -12.46 -23.77 -11.94
N LYS A 143 -13.25 -22.70 -11.82
CA LYS A 143 -13.81 -21.96 -12.98
C LYS A 143 -12.86 -20.90 -13.55
N ARG A 144 -11.72 -20.68 -12.90
CA ARG A 144 -10.74 -19.64 -13.25
C ARG A 144 -9.37 -20.22 -13.68
N SER A 145 -9.19 -21.53 -13.52
CA SER A 145 -8.15 -22.34 -14.16
C SER A 145 -8.66 -22.81 -15.50
#